data_AF-A0A7R7MSC4-F1
#
_entry.id   AF-A0A7R7MSC4-F1
#
_cell.length_a   1.000
_cell.length_b   1.000
_cell.length_c   1.000
_cell.angle_alpha   90.00
_cell.angle_beta   90.00
_cell.angle_gamma   90.00
#
_symmetry.space_group_name_H-M   'P 1'
#
loop_
_entity.id
_entity.type
_entity.pdbx_description
1 polymer ?
#
loop_
_entity_poly.entity_id
_entity_poly.type
_entity_poly.pdbx_seq_one_letter_code
_entity_poly.pdbx_strand_id
1 'polypeptide(L)'
;MTVGTANVPGKLDVFGPIVEFLTPEGDEQVCVVRAVIPPGVTVPLHSHDDFEDFYILAGGHQVLVHGDDGPQWRDVHAGDYVRVPADVPHALRNLSGEPAIDLMITTARMGKFFREVGRLAGSPAPTAQEVARFVEIAGRYGYLLATPEENAAVGITLPA
;
A
#
# COMPACT_ATOMS: atom_id res chain seq x y z
N MET A 1 10.66 13.72 17.92
CA MET A 1 10.21 12.66 18.85
C MET A 1 10.23 11.36 18.07
N THR A 2 11.02 10.38 18.48
CA THR A 2 11.13 9.09 17.81
C THR A 2 9.80 8.34 17.92
N VAL A 3 9.07 8.22 16.82
CA VAL A 3 7.96 7.26 16.71
C VAL A 3 8.60 5.88 16.66
N GLY A 4 8.83 5.29 17.84
CA GLY A 4 9.27 3.92 17.97
C GLY A 4 8.22 2.98 17.37
N THR A 5 8.70 1.89 16.78
CA THR A 5 7.96 0.75 16.23
C THR A 5 7.27 -0.07 17.33
N ALA A 6 6.59 0.60 18.28
CA ALA A 6 5.80 -0.07 19.30
C ALA A 6 4.69 -0.87 18.61
N ASN A 7 4.61 -2.16 18.94
CA ASN A 7 3.54 -3.04 18.52
C ASN A 7 2.19 -2.41 18.91
N VAL A 8 1.39 -2.01 17.93
CA VAL A 8 0.06 -1.47 18.16
C VAL A 8 -0.95 -2.59 17.87
N PRO A 9 -1.68 -3.09 18.90
CA PRO A 9 -2.70 -4.10 18.70
C PRO A 9 -3.69 -3.69 17.60
N GLY A 10 -4.01 -4.61 16.69
CA GLY A 10 -4.96 -4.36 15.59
C GLY A 10 -4.36 -3.73 14.33
N LYS A 11 -3.03 -3.58 14.24
CA LYS A 11 -2.34 -3.11 13.02
C LYS A 11 -1.53 -4.22 12.34
N LEU A 12 -1.59 -4.24 11.02
CA LEU A 12 -0.82 -5.17 10.18
C LEU A 12 0.20 -4.42 9.33
N ASP A 13 1.43 -4.92 9.28
CA ASP A 13 2.42 -4.61 8.25
C ASP A 13 2.06 -5.41 6.99
N VAL A 14 1.72 -4.70 5.91
CA VAL A 14 1.37 -5.26 4.59
C VAL A 14 2.56 -5.08 3.65
N PHE A 15 3.74 -5.55 4.08
CA PHE A 15 5.01 -5.46 3.36
C PHE A 15 5.45 -4.01 3.11
N GLY A 16 5.33 -3.16 4.14
CA GLY A 16 5.78 -1.77 4.14
C GLY A 16 4.75 -0.84 4.78
N PRO A 17 3.58 -0.64 4.14
CA PRO A 17 2.46 0.07 4.76
C PRO A 17 1.96 -0.63 6.02
N ILE A 18 1.58 0.16 7.02
CA ILE A 18 0.95 -0.35 8.25
C ILE A 18 -0.52 0.02 8.22
N VAL A 19 -1.40 -0.98 8.17
CA VAL A 19 -2.86 -0.79 8.07
C VAL A 19 -3.57 -1.09 9.38
N GLU A 20 -4.53 -0.24 9.72
CA GLU A 20 -5.49 -0.44 10.82
C GLU A 20 -6.91 -0.48 10.24
N PHE A 21 -7.62 -1.59 10.41
CA PHE A 21 -8.98 -1.73 9.90
C PHE A 21 -9.95 -0.85 10.70
N LEU A 22 -10.69 0.00 9.99
CA LEU A 22 -11.73 0.85 10.58
C LEU A 22 -13.13 0.28 10.35
N THR A 23 -13.33 -0.47 9.26
CA THR A 23 -14.56 -1.22 9.05
C THR A 23 -14.59 -2.47 9.93
N PRO A 24 -15.78 -2.90 10.42
CA PRO A 24 -15.92 -4.13 11.18
C PRO A 24 -15.48 -5.36 10.39
N GLU A 25 -15.03 -6.39 11.11
CA GLU A 25 -14.84 -7.71 10.52
C GLU A 25 -16.18 -8.27 10.02
N GLY A 26 -16.16 -8.84 8.81
CA GLY A 26 -17.36 -9.38 8.16
C GLY A 26 -18.15 -8.39 7.31
N ASP A 27 -17.73 -7.12 7.21
CA ASP A 27 -18.29 -6.22 6.18
C ASP A 27 -17.91 -6.75 4.79
N GLU A 28 -18.91 -6.94 3.93
CA GLU A 28 -18.76 -7.49 2.58
C GLU A 28 -18.85 -6.43 1.47
N GLN A 29 -19.13 -5.17 1.82
CA GLN A 29 -19.31 -4.09 0.85
C GLN A 29 -18.05 -3.26 0.70
N VAL A 30 -17.47 -2.80 1.81
CA VAL A 30 -16.35 -1.85 1.79
C VAL A 30 -15.32 -2.20 2.85
N CYS A 31 -14.05 -1.99 2.53
CA CYS A 31 -12.97 -1.96 3.49
C CYS A 31 -12.44 -0.54 3.60
N VAL A 32 -12.38 -0.03 4.83
CA VAL A 32 -11.70 1.23 5.13
C VAL A 32 -10.58 0.93 6.11
N VAL A 33 -9.36 1.32 5.75
CA VAL A 33 -8.19 1.23 6.62
C VAL A 33 -7.58 2.60 6.84
N ARG A 34 -7.05 2.83 8.04
CA ARG A 34 -6.07 3.88 8.26
C ARG A 34 -4.71 3.29 7.92
N ALA A 35 -4.11 3.76 6.83
CA ALA A 35 -2.79 3.35 6.40
C ALA A 35 -1.74 4.35 6.89
N VAL A 36 -0.62 3.84 7.40
CA VAL A 36 0.58 4.63 7.65
C VAL A 36 1.61 4.19 6.63
N ILE A 37 2.22 5.14 5.93
CA ILE A 37 3.34 4.92 5.02
C ILE A 37 4.60 5.48 5.69
N PRO A 38 5.43 4.63 6.35
CA PRO A 38 6.65 5.09 7.00
C PRO A 38 7.66 5.75 6.04
N PRO A 39 8.61 6.55 6.55
CA PRO A 39 9.72 7.08 5.76
C PRO A 39 10.47 5.99 4.99
N GLY A 40 10.73 6.22 3.70
CA GLY A 40 11.46 5.32 2.82
C GLY A 40 10.66 4.11 2.31
N VAL A 41 9.43 3.90 2.77
CA VAL A 41 8.58 2.81 2.28
C VAL A 41 8.15 3.09 0.84
N THR A 42 8.27 2.05 0.00
CA THR A 42 7.77 2.02 -1.37
C THR A 42 6.91 0.78 -1.53
N VAL A 43 5.69 0.94 -2.05
CA VAL A 43 4.90 -0.16 -2.58
C VAL A 43 5.16 -0.22 -4.09
N PRO A 44 5.70 -1.34 -4.59
CA PRO A 44 6.04 -1.50 -6.00
C PRO A 44 4.86 -1.31 -6.96
N LEU A 45 5.16 -1.14 -8.24
CA LEU A 45 4.15 -1.08 -9.29
C LEU A 45 3.33 -2.38 -9.31
N HIS A 46 2.00 -2.24 -9.27
CA HIS A 46 1.06 -3.35 -9.30
C HIS A 46 -0.30 -2.92 -9.86
N SER A 47 -1.19 -3.88 -10.12
CA SER A 47 -2.58 -3.63 -10.53
C SER A 47 -3.52 -4.74 -10.03
N HIS A 48 -4.79 -4.41 -9.88
CA HIS A 48 -5.86 -5.31 -9.45
C HIS A 48 -7.23 -4.76 -9.82
N ASP A 49 -8.25 -5.62 -9.82
CA ASP A 49 -9.64 -5.29 -10.19
C ASP A 49 -10.42 -4.58 -9.07
N ASP A 50 -9.79 -4.33 -7.92
CA ASP A 50 -10.33 -3.51 -6.84
C ASP A 50 -9.96 -2.02 -7.06
N PHE A 51 -10.88 -1.10 -6.73
CA PHE A 51 -10.54 0.33 -6.70
C PHE A 51 -9.82 0.68 -5.39
N GLU A 52 -9.02 1.74 -5.42
CA GLU A 52 -8.42 2.32 -4.21
C GLU A 52 -8.58 3.83 -4.18
N ASP A 53 -9.13 4.31 -3.08
CA ASP A 53 -9.26 5.72 -2.77
C ASP A 53 -8.36 6.07 -1.61
N PHE A 54 -7.52 7.08 -1.78
CA PHE A 54 -6.65 7.62 -0.74
C PHE A 54 -7.09 9.03 -0.40
N TYR A 55 -7.45 9.26 0.85
CA TYR A 55 -7.61 10.60 1.41
C TYR A 55 -6.52 10.84 2.44
N ILE A 56 -5.62 11.78 2.16
CA ILE A 56 -4.42 11.98 2.97
C ILE A 56 -4.80 12.77 4.23
N LEU A 57 -4.52 12.20 5.40
CA LEU A 57 -4.84 12.77 6.70
C LEU A 57 -3.69 13.59 7.28
N ALA A 58 -2.45 13.15 7.09
CA ALA A 58 -1.26 13.80 7.62
C ALA A 58 0.00 13.44 6.81
N GLY A 59 1.01 14.31 6.86
CA GLY A 59 2.26 14.13 6.11
C GLY A 59 2.05 14.28 4.61
N GLY A 60 2.97 13.70 3.84
CA GLY A 60 2.88 13.64 2.38
C GLY A 60 3.75 12.54 1.80
N HIS A 61 3.33 12.00 0.67
CA HIS A 61 4.02 10.95 -0.08
C HIS A 61 3.74 11.13 -1.58
N GLN A 62 4.21 10.21 -2.41
CA GLN A 62 3.91 10.19 -3.83
C GLN A 62 3.03 8.98 -4.18
N VAL A 63 2.09 9.20 -5.09
CA VAL A 63 1.30 8.14 -5.74
C VAL A 63 1.58 8.20 -7.24
N LEU A 64 1.88 7.06 -7.84
CA LEU A 64 1.99 6.92 -9.28
C LEU A 64 0.59 6.79 -9.86
N VAL A 65 0.17 7.78 -10.64
CA VAL A 65 -1.13 7.82 -11.31
C VAL A 65 -0.93 7.75 -12.82
N HIS A 66 -1.89 7.18 -13.55
CA HIS A 66 -1.89 7.23 -15.01
C HIS A 66 -2.61 8.50 -15.48
N GLY A 67 -1.92 9.34 -16.26
CA GLY A 67 -2.53 10.44 -17.00
C GLY A 67 -2.36 10.27 -18.50
N ASP A 68 -2.69 11.31 -19.27
CA ASP A 68 -2.69 11.27 -20.73
C ASP A 68 -1.33 10.92 -21.34
N ASP A 69 -0.23 11.32 -20.68
CA ASP A 69 1.14 11.07 -21.11
C ASP A 69 1.77 9.81 -20.47
N GLY A 70 0.95 8.98 -19.82
CA GLY A 70 1.39 7.75 -19.14
C GLY A 70 1.54 7.89 -17.61
N PRO A 71 2.29 6.97 -16.97
CA PRO A 71 2.44 6.95 -15.52
C PRO A 71 3.28 8.14 -15.03
N GLN A 72 2.76 8.87 -14.04
CA GLN A 72 3.41 10.04 -13.45
C GLN A 72 3.31 10.01 -11.93
N TRP A 73 4.40 10.37 -11.26
CA TRP A 73 4.41 10.54 -9.81
C TRP A 73 3.77 11.86 -9.43
N ARG A 74 2.76 11.81 -8.57
CA ARG A 74 2.10 12.97 -8.00
C ARG A 74 2.42 13.06 -6.52
N ASP A 75 2.95 14.20 -6.08
CA ASP A 75 3.05 14.53 -4.66
C ASP A 75 1.65 14.79 -4.08
N VAL A 76 1.36 14.15 -2.95
CA VAL A 76 0.09 14.27 -2.21
C VAL A 76 0.35 14.62 -0.76
N HIS A 77 -0.53 15.44 -0.18
CA HIS A 77 -0.41 15.98 1.17
C HIS A 77 -1.76 15.98 1.87
N ALA A 78 -1.75 16.22 3.19
CA ALA A 78 -2.97 16.29 4.00
C ALA A 78 -4.08 17.14 3.35
N GLY A 79 -5.26 16.54 3.16
CA GLY A 79 -6.42 17.13 2.48
C GLY A 79 -6.55 16.75 1.00
N ASP A 80 -5.51 16.21 0.37
CA ASP A 80 -5.59 15.69 -0.99
C ASP A 80 -6.36 14.37 -1.05
N TYR A 81 -6.99 14.16 -2.20
CA TYR A 81 -7.68 12.92 -2.56
C TYR A 81 -7.12 12.38 -3.87
N VAL A 82 -6.83 11.07 -3.90
CA VAL A 82 -6.46 10.34 -5.10
C VAL A 82 -7.35 9.13 -5.23
N ARG A 83 -7.91 8.92 -6.42
CA ARG A 83 -8.59 7.69 -6.80
C ARG A 83 -7.76 6.94 -7.83
N VAL A 84 -7.56 5.66 -7.56
CA VAL A 84 -7.04 4.67 -8.49
C VAL A 84 -8.22 3.77 -8.89
N PRO A 85 -8.70 3.86 -10.14
CA PRO A 85 -9.71 2.94 -10.65
C PRO A 85 -9.20 1.50 -10.69
N ALA A 86 -10.13 0.54 -10.69
CA ALA A 86 -9.81 -0.86 -10.95
C ALA A 86 -9.00 -1.03 -12.25
N ASP A 87 -8.10 -2.02 -12.24
CA ASP A 87 -7.21 -2.42 -13.33
C ASP A 87 -6.18 -1.35 -13.77
N VAL A 88 -6.10 -0.21 -13.09
CA VAL A 88 -5.10 0.83 -13.38
C VAL A 88 -3.81 0.54 -12.60
N PRO A 89 -2.65 0.38 -13.27
CA PRO A 89 -1.40 0.17 -12.56
C PRO A 89 -1.00 1.41 -11.76
N HIS A 90 -0.52 1.17 -10.54
CA HIS A 90 -0.18 2.23 -9.60
C HIS A 90 0.91 1.76 -8.63
N ALA A 91 1.49 2.73 -7.93
CA ALA A 91 2.55 2.54 -6.94
C ALA A 91 2.49 3.69 -5.94
N LEU A 92 3.09 3.51 -4.77
CA LEU A 92 3.23 4.59 -3.79
C LEU A 92 4.64 4.58 -3.18
N ARG A 93 5.14 5.76 -2.84
CA ARG A 93 6.44 5.90 -2.15
C ARG A 93 6.45 7.09 -1.23
N ASN A 94 6.98 6.91 -0.02
CA ASN A 94 7.25 8.01 0.89
C ASN A 94 8.75 8.31 0.89
N LEU A 95 9.13 9.36 0.15
CA LEU A 95 10.52 9.83 0.09
C LEU A 95 10.85 10.86 1.19
N SER A 96 9.88 11.23 2.01
CA SER A 96 10.07 12.19 3.09
C SER A 96 10.71 11.53 4.32
N GLY A 97 11.17 12.36 5.27
CA GLY A 97 11.69 11.90 6.55
C GLY A 97 10.61 11.63 7.61
N GLU A 98 9.33 11.82 7.29
CA GLU A 98 8.21 11.71 8.22
C GLU A 98 7.15 10.73 7.69
N PRO A 99 6.37 10.06 8.56
CA PRO A 99 5.30 9.18 8.09
C PRO A 99 4.17 9.97 7.42
N ALA A 100 3.58 9.39 6.38
CA ALA A 100 2.28 9.81 5.84
C ALA A 100 1.16 8.93 6.41
N ILE A 101 -0.03 9.50 6.57
CA ILE A 101 -1.21 8.79 7.07
C ILE A 101 -2.37 9.01 6.12
N ASP A 102 -2.98 7.92 5.65
CA ASP A 102 -4.07 7.95 4.69
C ASP A 102 -5.30 7.27 5.30
N LEU A 103 -6.47 7.74 4.90
CA LEU A 103 -7.67 6.91 4.89
C LEU A 103 -7.75 6.23 3.52
N MET A 104 -7.54 4.92 3.49
CA MET A 104 -7.66 4.14 2.26
C MET A 104 -9.01 3.41 2.25
N ILE A 105 -9.77 3.60 1.18
CA ILE A 105 -11.10 3.01 0.98
C ILE A 105 -11.05 2.11 -0.26
N THR A 106 -11.48 0.87 -0.12
CA THR A 106 -11.45 -0.14 -1.18
C THR A 106 -12.55 -1.19 -0.95
N THR A 107 -12.57 -2.26 -1.73
CA THR A 107 -13.52 -3.36 -1.60
C THR A 107 -13.24 -4.20 -0.35
N ALA A 108 -14.26 -4.93 0.13
CA ALA A 108 -14.06 -5.92 1.17
C ALA A 108 -13.09 -7.05 0.77
N ARG A 109 -12.94 -7.34 -0.53
CA ARG A 109 -12.01 -8.36 -1.05
C ARG A 109 -10.56 -7.97 -0.82
N MET A 110 -10.18 -6.73 -1.12
CA MET A 110 -8.83 -6.22 -0.80
C MET A 110 -8.57 -6.23 0.72
N GLY A 111 -9.58 -5.93 1.52
CA GLY A 111 -9.51 -6.08 2.97
C GLY A 111 -9.19 -7.52 3.43
N LYS A 112 -9.78 -8.54 2.77
CA LYS A 112 -9.47 -9.96 3.02
C LYS A 112 -8.03 -10.29 2.62
N PHE A 113 -7.57 -9.78 1.47
CA PHE A 113 -6.18 -9.90 1.04
C PHE A 113 -5.20 -9.37 2.09
N PHE A 114 -5.41 -8.13 2.57
CA PHE A 114 -4.56 -7.52 3.60
C PHE A 114 -4.49 -8.31 4.90
N ARG A 115 -5.61 -8.91 5.34
CA ARG A 115 -5.62 -9.79 6.52
C ARG A 115 -4.84 -11.08 6.29
N GLU A 116 -4.86 -11.59 5.07
CA GLU A 116 -4.23 -12.85 4.72
C GLU A 116 -2.71 -12.73 4.56
N VAL A 117 -2.23 -11.62 3.99
CA VAL A 117 -0.78 -11.36 3.83
C VAL A 117 -0.17 -10.61 5.02
N GLY A 118 -0.99 -9.93 5.81
CA GLY A 118 -0.54 -9.03 6.85
C GLY A 118 0.28 -9.70 7.94
N ARG A 119 1.34 -9.01 8.36
CA ARG A 119 2.26 -9.38 9.43
C ARG A 119 1.98 -8.50 10.64
N LEU A 120 2.37 -8.91 11.85
CA LEU A 120 2.22 -8.02 13.01
C LEU A 120 3.06 -6.76 12.82
N ALA A 121 2.46 -5.58 13.05
CA ALA A 121 3.19 -4.32 12.98
C ALA A 121 4.40 -4.34 13.95
N GLY A 122 5.57 -3.92 13.46
CA GLY A 122 6.83 -4.00 14.21
C GLY A 122 7.57 -5.33 14.08
N SER A 123 7.09 -6.27 13.25
CA SER A 123 7.87 -7.44 12.84
C SER A 123 9.19 -7.01 12.15
N PRO A 124 10.24 -7.84 12.19
CA PRO A 124 11.45 -7.63 11.38
C PRO A 124 11.14 -7.55 9.88
N ALA A 125 12.13 -7.16 9.08
CA ALA A 125 12.00 -7.19 7.61
C ALA A 125 11.51 -8.57 7.13
N PRO A 126 10.64 -8.63 6.09
CA PRO A 126 10.16 -9.90 5.55
C PRO A 126 11.30 -10.81 5.12
N THR A 127 11.19 -12.08 5.49
CA THR A 127 12.05 -13.15 4.97
C THR A 127 11.71 -13.45 3.52
N ALA A 128 12.64 -14.07 2.79
CA ALA A 128 12.39 -14.52 1.42
C ALA A 128 11.17 -15.47 1.30
N GLN A 129 10.91 -16.28 2.32
CA GLN A 129 9.75 -17.17 2.37
C GLN A 129 8.44 -16.39 2.54
N GLU A 130 8.42 -15.35 3.39
CA GLU A 130 7.26 -14.47 3.53
C GLU A 130 6.98 -13.70 2.24
N VAL A 131 8.03 -13.21 1.56
CA VAL A 131 7.90 -12.56 0.25
C VAL A 131 7.35 -13.52 -0.80
N ALA A 132 7.88 -14.75 -0.89
CA ALA A 132 7.38 -15.75 -1.83
C ALA A 132 5.90 -16.08 -1.57
N ARG A 133 5.49 -16.18 -0.29
CA ARG A 133 4.10 -16.40 0.10
C ARG A 133 3.22 -15.20 -0.28
N PHE A 134 3.68 -13.97 -0.08
CA PHE A 134 2.96 -12.78 -0.52
C PHE A 134 2.69 -12.81 -2.04
N VAL A 135 3.71 -13.12 -2.84
CA VAL A 135 3.60 -13.23 -4.30
C VAL A 135 2.59 -14.32 -4.70
N GLU A 136 2.64 -15.48 -4.06
CA GLU A 136 1.68 -16.57 -4.30
C GLU A 136 0.24 -16.14 -3.97
N ILE A 137 0.03 -15.50 -2.83
CA ILE A 137 -1.31 -15.03 -2.40
C ILE A 137 -1.81 -13.96 -3.36
N ALA A 138 -0.99 -12.97 -3.73
CA ALA A 138 -1.36 -11.94 -4.72
C ALA A 138 -1.82 -12.58 -6.04
N GLY A 139 -1.09 -13.58 -6.54
CA GLY A 139 -1.47 -14.34 -7.73
C GLY A 139 -2.82 -15.06 -7.60
N ARG A 140 -3.14 -15.64 -6.44
CA ARG A 140 -4.47 -16.26 -6.19
C ARG A 140 -5.61 -15.26 -6.16
N TYR A 141 -5.34 -14.02 -5.73
CA TYR A 141 -6.30 -12.92 -5.79
C TYR A 141 -6.37 -12.30 -7.19
N GLY A 142 -5.55 -12.74 -8.15
CA GLY A 142 -5.50 -12.15 -9.50
C GLY A 142 -4.79 -10.80 -9.55
N TYR A 143 -4.05 -10.44 -8.50
CA TYR A 143 -3.31 -9.18 -8.44
C TYR A 143 -1.98 -9.33 -9.17
N LEU A 144 -1.66 -8.36 -10.01
CA LEU A 144 -0.47 -8.36 -10.84
C LEU A 144 0.61 -7.55 -10.17
N LEU A 145 1.75 -8.18 -9.90
CA LEU A 145 2.95 -7.52 -9.40
C LEU A 145 3.90 -7.28 -10.57
N ALA A 146 4.35 -6.03 -10.75
CA ALA A 146 5.25 -5.70 -11.83
C ALA A 146 6.63 -6.33 -11.65
N THR A 147 7.28 -6.65 -12.76
CA THR A 147 8.65 -7.13 -12.82
C THR A 147 9.65 -6.07 -12.32
N PRO A 148 10.91 -6.45 -12.04
CA PRO A 148 11.96 -5.47 -11.73
C PRO A 148 12.18 -4.43 -12.84
N GLU A 149 12.06 -4.82 -14.11
CA GLU A 149 12.22 -3.91 -15.25
C GLU A 149 11.09 -2.88 -15.33
N GLU A 150 9.84 -3.32 -15.16
CA GLU A 150 8.67 -2.43 -15.12
C GLU A 150 8.71 -1.47 -13.93
N ASN A 151 9.16 -1.94 -12.76
CA ASN A 151 9.41 -1.07 -11.61
C ASN A 151 10.50 -0.03 -11.90
N ALA A 152 11.61 -0.45 -12.53
CA ALA A 152 12.70 0.45 -12.90
C ALA A 152 12.24 1.52 -13.89
N ALA A 153 11.34 1.18 -14.82
CA ALA A 153 10.77 2.12 -15.78
C ALA A 153 9.97 3.27 -15.13
N VAL A 154 9.42 3.04 -13.93
CA VAL A 154 8.73 4.08 -13.14
C VAL A 154 9.59 4.62 -11.99
N GLY A 155 10.90 4.35 -11.99
CA GLY A 155 11.84 4.86 -11.01
C GLY A 155 11.76 4.19 -9.63
N ILE A 156 11.36 2.92 -9.58
CA ILE A 156 11.40 2.06 -8.39
C ILE A 156 12.52 1.03 -8.56
N THR A 157 13.44 0.97 -7.60
CA THR A 157 14.45 -0.08 -7.52
C THR A 157 14.09 -1.03 -6.39
N LEU A 158 13.78 -2.27 -6.72
CA LEU A 158 13.53 -3.30 -5.72
C LEU A 158 14.86 -3.76 -5.09
N PRO A 159 14.87 -4.12 -3.79
CA PRO A 159 16.01 -4.78 -3.18
C PRO A 159 16.35 -6.07 -3.94
N ALA A 160 17.64 -6.36 -4.08
CA ALA A 160 18.15 -7.59 -4.69
C ALA A 160 17.91 -8.82 -3.81
#